data_AF-A0A920HHC0-F1
#
_entry.id   AF-A0A920HHC0-F1
#
_cell.length_a   1.000
_cell.length_b   1.000
_cell.length_c   1.000
_cell.angle_alpha   90.00
_cell.angle_beta   90.00
_cell.angle_gamma   90.00
#
_symmetry.space_group_name_H-M   'P 1'
#
loop_
_entity.id
_entity.type
_entity.pdbx_description
1 polymer ?
#
loop_
_entity_poly.entity_id
_entity_poly.type
_entity_poly.pdbx_seq_one_letter_code
_entity_poly.pdbx_strand_id
1 'polypeptide(L)' 'MENISLLESFSEFKDEKLIDRVTLMVILEEVFRNTLTRKFGTDENFDIIIIQTKETLKYGEIE' A
#
# COMPACT_ATOMS: atom_id res chain seq x y z
N MET A 1 9.77 -13.65 -13.74
CA MET A 1 9.80 -12.72 -12.60
C MET A 1 8.40 -12.69 -12.04
N GLU A 2 8.19 -13.22 -10.84
CA GLU A 2 6.90 -13.09 -10.16
C GLU A 2 6.61 -11.60 -10.00
N ASN A 3 5.51 -11.15 -10.61
CA ASN A 3 5.03 -9.79 -10.41
C ASN A 3 4.30 -9.83 -9.07
N ILE A 4 5.06 -9.67 -7.98
CA ILE A 4 4.49 -9.64 -6.64
C ILE A 4 3.53 -8.46 -6.59
N SER A 5 2.23 -8.76 -6.51
CA SER A 5 1.21 -7.77 -6.27
C SER A 5 1.42 -7.24 -4.85
N LEU A 6 2.00 -6.04 -4.74
CA LEU A 6 2.25 -5.36 -3.46
C LEU A 6 1.01 -5.44 -2.56
N LEU A 7 -0.17 -5.21 -3.14
CA LEU A 7 -1.45 -5.23 -2.44
C LEU A 7 -1.75 -6.60 -1.79
N GLU A 8 -1.42 -7.69 -2.49
CA GLU A 8 -1.62 -9.06 -2.03
C GLU A 8 -0.65 -9.38 -0.89
N SER A 9 0.64 -9.07 -1.06
CA SER A 9 1.65 -9.24 0.01
C SER A 9 1.34 -8.44 1.26
N PHE A 10 0.79 -7.22 1.13
CA PHE A 10 0.41 -6.43 2.30
C PHE A 10 -0.89 -6.90 2.96
N SER A 11 -1.81 -7.50 2.20
CA SER A 11 -3.02 -8.10 2.76
C SER A 11 -2.66 -9.33 3.61
N GLU A 12 -1.80 -10.20 3.09
CA GLU A 12 -1.28 -11.36 3.83
C GLU A 12 -0.49 -10.91 5.08
N PHE A 13 0.43 -9.96 4.92
CA PHE A 13 1.23 -9.44 6.03
C PHE A 13 0.40 -8.83 7.17
N LYS A 14 -0.69 -8.13 6.83
CA LYS A 14 -1.63 -7.56 7.82
C LYS A 14 -2.20 -8.67 8.71
N ASP A 15 -2.65 -9.76 8.10
CA ASP A 15 -3.32 -10.86 8.80
C ASP A 15 -2.33 -11.72 9.58
N GLU A 16 -1.14 -11.97 9.04
CA GLU A 16 -0.08 -12.72 9.73
C GLU A 16 0.47 -12.00 10.96
N LYS A 17 0.59 -10.68 10.90
CA LYS A 17 1.20 -9.88 11.98
C LYS A 17 0.18 -9.24 12.91
N LEU A 18 -1.12 -9.43 12.67
CA LEU A 18 -2.21 -8.76 13.40
C LEU A 18 -2.05 -7.24 13.44
N ILE A 19 -1.52 -6.66 12.35
CA ILE A 19 -1.25 -5.23 12.25
C ILE A 19 -2.53 -4.51 11.82
N ASP A 20 -2.87 -3.42 12.48
CA ASP A 20 -4.01 -2.60 12.08
C ASP A 20 -3.72 -1.79 10.80
N ARG A 21 -4.79 -1.29 10.17
CA ARG A 21 -4.65 -0.55 8.91
C ARG A 21 -3.83 0.73 9.05
N VAL A 22 -3.90 1.39 10.21
CA VAL A 22 -3.21 2.66 10.46
C VAL A 22 -1.70 2.42 10.46
N THR A 23 -1.26 1.41 11.20
CA THR A 23 0.13 1.00 11.30
C THR A 23 0.67 0.57 9.94
N LEU A 24 -0.13 -0.16 9.14
CA LEU A 24 0.25 -0.53 7.78
C LEU A 24 0.47 0.71 6.88
N MET A 25 -0.35 1.75 6.99
CA MET A 25 -0.15 2.99 6.21
C MET A 25 1.16 3.68 6.58
N VAL A 26 1.50 3.74 7.88
CA VAL A 26 2.75 4.36 8.34
C VAL A 26 3.96 3.61 7.80
N ILE A 27 3.94 2.27 7.87
CA ILE A 27 5.03 1.43 7.34
C ILE A 27 5.18 1.65 5.82
N LEU A 28 4.08 1.69 5.09
CA LEU A 28 4.10 1.92 3.65
C LEU A 28 4.67 3.29 3.30
N GLU A 29 4.22 4.34 3.98
CA GLU A 29 4.74 5.68 3.77
C GLU A 29 6.25 5.73 4.01
N GLU A 30 6.73 5.15 5.11
CA GLU A 30 8.16 5.12 5.43
C GLU A 30 8.98 4.34 4.37
N VAL A 31 8.47 3.21 3.89
CA VAL A 31 9.12 2.43 2.82
C VAL A 31 9.21 3.24 1.53
N PHE A 32 8.14 3.93 1.13
CA PHE A 32 8.15 4.76 -0.07
C PHE A 32 9.06 5.97 0.07
N ARG A 33 9.02 6.70 1.20
CA ARG A 33 9.94 7.82 1.46
C ARG A 33 11.39 7.38 1.38
N ASN A 34 11.74 6.28 2.06
CA ASN A 34 13.10 5.73 1.99
C ASN A 34 13.51 5.32 0.58
N THR A 35 12.60 4.75 -0.20
CA THR A 35 12.86 4.36 -1.59
C THR A 35 13.12 5.57 -2.47
N LEU A 36 12.32 6.64 -2.31
CA LEU A 36 12.47 7.89 -3.04
C LEU A 36 13.78 8.59 -2.65
N THR A 37 14.08 8.71 -1.36
CA THR A 37 15.34 9.30 -0.88
C THR A 37 16.56 8.54 -1.37
N ARG A 38 16.53 7.20 -1.39
CA ARG A 38 17.64 6.40 -1.95
C ARG A 38 17.83 6.60 -3.45
N LYS A 39 16.74 6.79 -4.20
CA LYS A 39 16.79 6.90 -5.66
C LYS A 39 17.05 8.31 -6.16
N PHE A 40 16.55 9.32 -5.45
CA PHE A 40 16.53 10.72 -5.88
C PHE A 40 17.28 11.66 -4.93
N GLY A 41 17.83 11.15 -3.82
CA GLY A 41 18.59 11.91 -2.83
C GLY A 41 17.73 12.62 -1.77
N THR A 42 16.45 12.86 -2.07
CA THR A 42 15.47 13.47 -1.16
C THR A 42 14.05 13.09 -1.58
N ASP A 43 13.12 13.01 -0.63
CA ASP A 43 11.68 12.84 -0.86
C ASP A 43 10.89 14.16 -0.74
N GLU A 44 11.54 15.30 -0.43
CA GLU A 44 10.90 16.60 -0.16
C GLU A 44 10.00 17.14 -1.30
N ASN A 45 10.29 16.75 -2.54
CA ASN A 45 9.53 17.19 -3.72
C ASN A 45 8.44 16.19 -4.14
N PHE A 46 8.10 15.21 -3.28
CA PHE A 46 7.12 14.17 -3.58
C PHE A 46 6.00 14.13 -2.54
N ASP A 47 4.75 14.17 -3.01
CA ASP A 47 3.58 13.84 -2.21
C ASP A 47 3.26 12.35 -2.34
N ILE A 48 3.21 11.64 -1.21
CA ILE A 48 2.85 10.21 -1.16
C ILE A 48 1.39 10.10 -0.71
N ILE A 49 0.52 9.67 -1.62
CA ILE A 49 -0.91 9.45 -1.35
C ILE A 49 -1.21 7.97 -1.42
N ILE A 50 -1.56 7.37 -0.28
CA ILE A 50 -1.92 5.95 -0.20
C ILE A 50 -3.45 5.83 -0.18
N ILE A 51 -4.01 5.25 -1.25
CA ILE A 51 -5.45 5.01 -1.37
C ILE A 51 -5.72 3.54 -1.05
N GLN A 52 -6.53 3.29 -0.02
CA GLN A 52 -7.10 1.97 0.20
C GLN A 52 -8.46 1.90 -0.47
N THR A 53 -8.58 1.11 -1.54
CA THR A 53 -9.88 0.70 -2.05
C THR A 53 -10.42 -0.40 -1.14
N LYS A 54 -11.48 -0.09 -0.40
CA LYS A 54 -12.50 -1.10 -0.13
C LYS A 54 -13.51 -0.99 -1.26
N GLU A 55 -14.10 -2.13 -1.61
CA GLU A 55 -15.23 -2.26 -2.54
C GLU A 55 -14.81 -2.48 -3.99
N THR A 56 -14.73 -3.77 -4.34
CA THR A 56 -15.32 -4.25 -5.59
C THR A 56 -16.70 -3.60 -5.72
N LEU A 57 -16.83 -2.61 -6.59
CA LEU A 57 -18.14 -2.15 -7.03
C LEU A 57 -18.78 -3.32 -7.79
N LYS A 58 -19.60 -4.12 -7.11
CA LYS A 58 -20.52 -5.06 -7.74
C LYS A 58 -21.60 -4.25 -8.47
N TYR A 59 -21.27 -3.67 -9.62
CA TYR A 59 -22.29 -3.24 -10.56
C TYR A 59 -22.81 -4.47 -11.28
N GLY A 60 -24.03 -4.91 -10.92
CA GLY A 60 -24.83 -5.79 -11.77
C GLY A 60 -25.06 -7.21 -11.26
N GLU A 61 -25.57 -7.37 -10.05
CA GLU A 61 -26.63 -8.37 -9.83
C GLU A 61 -27.94 -7.59 -9.96
N ILE A 62 -28.43 -7.48 -11.19
CA ILE A 62 -29.82 -7.09 -11.46
C ILE A 62 -30.59 -8.41 -11.33
N GLU A 63 -31.53 -8.47 -10.38
CA GLU A 63 -32.55 -9.53 -10.32
C GLU A 63 -33.33 -9.63 -11.64
#